data_AF-A0A7J5NXI8-F1
#
_entry.id   AF-A0A7J5NXI8-F1
#
_cell.length_a   1.000
_cell.length_b   1.000
_cell.length_c   1.000
_cell.angle_alpha   90.00
_cell.angle_beta   90.00
_cell.angle_gamma   90.00
#
_symmetry.space_group_name_H-M   'P 1'
#
loop_
_entity.id
_entity.type
_entity.pdbx_description
1 polymer ?
#
loop_
_entity_poly.entity_id
_entity_poly.type
_entity_poly.pdbx_seq_one_letter_code
_entity_poly.pdbx_strand_id
1 'polypeptide(L)'
;MFIQQKRGLSVSPPIIITCELCNTLENLDECNPPGDILRIMSKRNVCSKCAFWMDKIAHPDIGNEVIGSHYYIVYPFVKRPNNVIKGSEGKEFYIRRFDGTLIKSNNIWHQGEIPEHFRKQLPDTANFLSLITYTKLSNDPHKCHAKGCWDRYNCLRYNLSCERDGPFNKIPANHTIGDENCPSFININELKI
;
A
#
# COMPACT_ATOMS: atom_id res chain seq x y z
N MET A 1 -68.08 6.20 7.74
CA MET A 1 -67.45 5.10 7.00
C MET A 1 -66.15 5.64 6.41
N PHE A 2 -65.02 5.22 6.96
CA PHE A 2 -63.68 5.72 6.62
C PHE A 2 -63.27 5.21 5.24
N ILE A 3 -62.87 6.11 4.34
CA ILE A 3 -62.05 5.74 3.18
C ILE A 3 -60.67 6.34 3.45
N GLN A 4 -59.80 5.54 4.07
CA GLN A 4 -58.37 5.82 4.08
C GLN A 4 -57.86 5.61 2.66
N GLN A 5 -57.57 6.72 1.96
CA GLN A 5 -56.73 6.67 0.77
C GLN A 5 -55.34 6.20 1.20
N LYS A 6 -54.98 4.97 0.84
CA LYS A 6 -53.60 4.51 0.88
C LYS A 6 -52.80 5.40 -0.07
N ARG A 7 -52.01 6.33 0.48
CA ARG A 7 -50.96 7.03 -0.27
C ARG A 7 -50.02 5.95 -0.81
N GLY A 8 -50.09 5.69 -2.11
CA GLY A 8 -49.08 4.86 -2.77
C GLY A 8 -47.73 5.52 -2.55
N LEU A 9 -46.79 4.78 -1.97
CA LEU A 9 -45.38 5.18 -1.97
C LEU A 9 -44.96 5.31 -3.45
N SER A 10 -44.72 6.53 -3.90
CA SER A 10 -44.07 6.77 -5.18
C SER A 10 -42.62 6.30 -5.04
N VAL A 11 -42.34 5.06 -5.42
CA VAL A 11 -40.98 4.56 -5.49
C VAL A 11 -40.37 5.21 -6.73
N SER A 12 -39.50 6.21 -6.52
CA SER A 12 -38.67 6.75 -7.60
C SER A 12 -37.86 5.60 -8.20
N PRO A 13 -37.73 5.51 -9.54
CA PRO A 13 -36.91 4.48 -10.15
C PRO A 13 -35.46 4.64 -9.67
N PRO A 14 -34.76 3.53 -9.37
CA PRO A 14 -33.39 3.57 -8.88
C PRO A 14 -32.48 4.24 -9.91
N ILE A 15 -31.62 5.14 -9.44
CA ILE A 15 -30.64 5.79 -10.31
C ILE A 15 -29.43 4.86 -10.44
N ILE A 16 -29.34 4.17 -11.57
CA ILE A 16 -28.25 3.24 -11.88
C ILE A 16 -27.17 3.95 -12.69
N ILE A 17 -25.93 3.92 -12.20
CA ILE A 17 -24.74 4.39 -12.91
C ILE A 17 -23.96 3.19 -13.44
N THR A 18 -23.49 3.27 -14.69
CA THR A 18 -22.48 2.35 -15.23
C THR A 18 -21.12 3.03 -15.17
N CYS A 19 -20.20 2.47 -14.39
CA CYS A 19 -18.87 3.05 -14.24
C CYS A 19 -18.05 2.96 -15.53
N GLU A 20 -17.55 4.09 -16.04
CA GLU A 20 -16.72 4.12 -17.25
C GLU A 20 -15.35 3.43 -17.10
N LEU A 21 -14.86 3.25 -15.87
CA LEU A 21 -13.54 2.65 -15.60
C LEU A 21 -13.57 1.14 -15.39
N CYS A 22 -14.62 0.62 -14.77
CA CYS A 22 -14.70 -0.79 -14.39
C CYS A 22 -16.00 -1.48 -14.82
N ASN A 23 -16.89 -0.78 -15.53
CA ASN A 23 -18.18 -1.26 -16.01
C ASN A 23 -19.14 -1.78 -14.92
N THR A 24 -18.85 -1.49 -13.65
CA THR A 24 -19.74 -1.84 -12.54
C THR A 24 -21.01 -1.01 -12.60
N LEU A 25 -22.16 -1.68 -12.48
CA LEU A 25 -23.46 -1.06 -12.27
C LEU A 25 -23.63 -0.79 -10.78
N GLU A 26 -23.96 0.45 -10.41
CA GLU A 26 -24.16 0.84 -9.03
C GLU A 26 -25.45 1.64 -8.88
N ASN A 27 -26.26 1.25 -7.88
CA ASN A 27 -27.47 1.97 -7.52
C ASN A 27 -27.11 3.10 -6.53
N LEU A 28 -27.28 4.35 -6.96
CA LEU A 28 -26.95 5.52 -6.14
C LEU A 28 -27.77 5.60 -4.85
N ASP A 29 -29.02 5.13 -4.88
CA ASP A 29 -29.92 5.19 -3.73
C ASP A 29 -29.47 4.26 -2.60
N GLU A 30 -28.74 3.19 -2.93
CA GLU A 30 -28.22 2.20 -1.98
C GLU A 30 -26.82 2.53 -1.47
N CYS A 31 -25.98 3.14 -2.31
CA CYS A 31 -24.58 3.39 -1.99
C CYS A 31 -24.39 4.49 -0.94
N ASN A 32 -25.26 5.51 -0.92
CA ASN A 32 -25.20 6.68 -0.03
C ASN A 32 -23.76 7.21 0.23
N PRO A 33 -23.00 7.56 -0.83
CA PRO A 33 -21.61 7.96 -0.68
C PRO A 33 -21.47 9.35 -0.02
N PRO A 34 -20.33 9.65 0.62
CA PRO A 34 -20.03 11.00 1.10
C PRO A 34 -20.14 12.05 -0.02
N GLY A 35 -20.48 13.30 0.32
CA GLY A 35 -20.77 14.35 -0.65
C GLY A 35 -19.66 14.61 -1.68
N ASP A 36 -18.39 14.55 -1.27
CA ASP A 36 -17.27 14.71 -2.20
C ASP A 36 -17.14 13.55 -3.19
N ILE A 37 -17.38 12.31 -2.73
CA ILE A 37 -17.40 11.11 -3.57
C ILE A 37 -18.57 11.18 -4.54
N LEU A 38 -19.76 11.54 -4.08
CA LEU A 38 -20.95 11.73 -4.93
C LEU A 38 -20.70 12.75 -6.04
N ARG A 39 -19.98 13.83 -5.71
CA ARG A 39 -19.59 14.86 -6.69
C ARG A 39 -18.63 14.31 -7.74
N ILE A 40 -17.67 13.47 -7.38
CA ILE A 40 -16.75 12.82 -8.33
C ILE A 40 -17.53 11.85 -9.22
N MET A 41 -18.36 10.99 -8.64
CA MET A 41 -19.21 10.04 -9.37
C MET A 41 -20.05 10.76 -10.43
N SER A 42 -20.74 11.83 -10.03
CA SER A 42 -21.63 12.59 -10.94
C SER A 42 -20.86 13.30 -12.06
N LYS A 43 -19.66 13.83 -11.78
CA LYS A 43 -18.86 14.57 -12.77
C LYS A 43 -18.10 13.68 -13.74
N ARG A 44 -17.75 12.47 -13.31
CA ARG A 44 -16.86 11.56 -14.05
C ARG A 44 -17.55 10.28 -14.52
N ASN A 45 -18.82 10.09 -14.18
CA ASN A 45 -19.61 8.91 -14.51
C ASN A 45 -18.93 7.59 -14.08
N VAL A 46 -18.54 7.55 -12.79
CA VAL A 46 -17.83 6.41 -12.18
C VAL A 46 -18.59 5.92 -10.94
N CYS A 47 -18.39 4.65 -10.58
CA CYS A 47 -18.90 4.10 -9.32
C CYS A 47 -18.16 4.68 -8.10
N SER A 48 -18.74 4.50 -6.93
CA SER A 48 -18.27 4.98 -5.63
C SER A 48 -16.85 4.51 -5.32
N LYS A 49 -16.54 3.24 -5.61
CA LYS A 49 -15.19 2.68 -5.43
C LYS A 49 -14.16 3.39 -6.31
N CYS A 50 -14.49 3.63 -7.58
CA CYS A 50 -13.59 4.35 -8.48
C CYS A 50 -13.45 5.82 -8.07
N ALA A 51 -14.54 6.48 -7.68
CA ALA A 51 -14.51 7.83 -7.15
C ALA A 51 -13.65 7.95 -5.88
N PHE A 52 -13.73 6.97 -4.98
CA PHE A 52 -12.88 6.88 -3.79
C PHE A 52 -11.39 6.84 -4.14
N TRP A 53 -10.97 5.96 -5.06
CA TRP A 53 -9.57 5.87 -5.46
C TRP A 53 -9.09 7.10 -6.24
N MET A 54 -9.96 7.70 -7.06
CA MET A 54 -9.66 8.98 -7.71
C MET A 54 -9.42 10.09 -6.70
N ASP A 55 -10.20 10.14 -5.62
CA ASP A 55 -9.98 11.11 -4.55
C ASP A 55 -8.66 10.85 -3.82
N LYS A 56 -8.33 9.60 -3.49
CA LYS A 56 -7.03 9.24 -2.89
C LYS A 56 -5.83 9.61 -3.76
N ILE A 57 -5.98 9.57 -5.09
CA ILE A 57 -4.93 10.01 -6.02
C ILE A 57 -4.81 11.53 -6.06
N ALA A 58 -5.95 12.24 -6.09
CA ALA A 58 -5.96 13.70 -6.16
C ALA A 58 -5.56 14.37 -4.82
N HIS A 59 -5.91 13.73 -3.72
CA HIS A 59 -5.74 14.21 -2.35
C HIS A 59 -5.15 13.09 -1.47
N PRO A 60 -3.86 12.74 -1.66
CA PRO A 60 -3.23 11.68 -0.89
C PRO A 60 -3.19 12.03 0.60
N ASP A 61 -3.45 11.03 1.44
CA ASP A 61 -3.39 11.20 2.90
C ASP A 61 -1.94 11.43 3.35
N ILE A 62 -1.77 12.21 4.42
CA ILE A 62 -0.46 12.36 5.05
C ILE A 62 -0.02 11.01 5.63
N GLY A 63 1.17 10.55 5.25
CA GLY A 63 1.71 9.27 5.70
C GLY A 63 1.13 8.07 4.95
N ASN A 64 0.62 8.29 3.73
CA ASN A 64 0.20 7.19 2.86
C ASN A 64 1.39 6.32 2.45
N GLU A 65 1.17 5.00 2.42
CA GLU A 65 2.09 4.02 1.85
C GLU A 65 1.30 3.03 1.00
N VAL A 66 1.86 2.66 -0.15
CA VAL A 66 1.33 1.58 -0.98
C VAL A 66 2.27 0.39 -0.85
N ILE A 67 1.73 -0.73 -0.38
CA ILE A 67 2.50 -1.96 -0.15
C ILE A 67 1.68 -3.10 -0.70
N GLY A 68 2.17 -3.76 -1.75
CA GLY A 68 1.51 -4.92 -2.32
C GLY A 68 0.14 -4.63 -2.92
N SER A 69 0.02 -3.54 -3.67
CA SER A 69 -1.27 -3.07 -4.21
C SER A 69 -2.33 -2.76 -3.15
N HIS A 70 -1.96 -2.58 -1.88
CA HIS A 70 -2.85 -2.13 -0.83
C HIS A 70 -2.43 -0.75 -0.35
N TYR A 71 -3.41 0.10 -0.06
CA TYR A 71 -3.17 1.46 0.43
C TYR A 71 -3.29 1.50 1.95
N TYR A 72 -2.30 2.08 2.60
CA TYR A 72 -2.23 2.22 4.06
C TYR A 72 -2.01 3.68 4.44
N ILE A 73 -2.59 4.09 5.57
CA ILE A 73 -2.22 5.32 6.27
C ILE A 73 -1.39 4.93 7.49
N VAL A 74 -0.13 5.35 7.51
CA VAL A 74 0.85 4.97 8.53
C VAL A 74 1.06 6.15 9.48
N TYR A 75 0.47 6.06 10.67
CA TYR A 75 0.71 7.05 11.72
C TYR A 75 1.97 6.72 12.53
N PRO A 76 2.54 7.71 13.25
CA PRO A 76 3.65 7.47 14.16
C PRO A 76 3.35 6.41 15.23
N PHE A 77 4.40 5.77 15.73
CA PHE A 77 4.28 4.81 16.83
C PHE A 77 3.71 5.46 18.09
N VAL A 78 2.63 4.89 18.63
CA VAL A 78 1.98 5.37 19.85
C VAL A 78 2.38 4.52 21.04
N LYS A 79 3.18 5.09 21.95
CA LYS A 79 3.40 4.53 23.29
C LYS A 79 2.09 4.63 24.09
N ARG A 80 1.82 3.66 24.98
CA ARG A 80 0.59 3.60 25.80
C ARG A 80 0.24 4.98 26.40
N PRO A 81 -1.05 5.38 26.38
CA PRO A 81 -2.09 4.74 27.19
C PRO A 81 -3.11 3.94 26.38
N ASN A 82 -3.95 3.16 27.08
CA ASN A 82 -4.90 2.18 26.53
C ASN A 82 -6.13 2.78 25.84
N ASN A 83 -6.23 4.11 25.72
CA ASN A 83 -7.49 4.80 25.39
C ASN A 83 -7.58 5.33 23.96
N VAL A 84 -6.61 5.02 23.09
CA VAL A 84 -6.64 5.44 21.68
C VAL A 84 -6.90 4.21 20.83
N ILE A 85 -7.96 4.24 20.01
CA ILE A 85 -8.20 3.22 18.99
C ILE A 85 -7.06 3.32 17.98
N LYS A 86 -6.28 2.24 17.87
CA LYS A 86 -5.18 2.14 16.94
C LYS A 86 -5.61 1.37 15.71
N GLY A 87 -5.12 1.80 14.56
CA GLY A 87 -5.23 1.01 13.34
C GLY A 87 -4.63 -0.38 13.55
N SER A 88 -5.23 -1.39 12.90
CA SER A 88 -4.83 -2.80 13.00
C SER A 88 -4.69 -3.30 14.44
N GLU A 89 -5.60 -2.90 15.32
CA GLU A 89 -5.67 -3.35 16.73
C GLU A 89 -4.40 -3.07 17.55
N GLY A 90 -3.56 -2.14 17.10
CA GLY A 90 -2.30 -1.84 17.78
C GLY A 90 -1.17 -2.83 17.50
N LYS A 91 -1.32 -3.74 16.52
CA LYS A 91 -0.24 -4.64 16.09
C LYS A 91 0.94 -3.81 15.57
N GLU A 92 2.16 -4.22 15.94
CA GLU A 92 3.37 -3.58 15.42
C GLU A 92 3.67 -4.04 13.99
N PHE A 93 3.99 -3.06 13.14
CA PHE A 93 4.44 -3.25 11.78
C PHE A 93 5.78 -2.56 11.58
N TYR A 94 6.56 -3.15 10.71
CA TYR A 94 7.88 -2.71 10.33
C TYR A 94 7.88 -2.51 8.84
N ILE A 95 8.18 -1.30 8.38
CA ILE A 95 8.09 -0.89 6.99
C ILE A 95 9.45 -0.38 6.54
N ARG A 96 9.82 -0.70 5.29
CA ARG A 96 10.97 -0.14 4.60
C ARG A 96 10.49 0.53 3.31
N ARG A 97 10.65 1.84 3.22
CA ARG A 97 10.46 2.59 1.97
C ARG A 97 11.54 2.23 0.96
N PHE A 98 11.28 2.43 -0.32
CA PHE A 98 12.25 2.14 -1.37
C PHE A 98 13.50 3.03 -1.33
N ASP A 99 13.40 4.21 -0.72
CA ASP A 99 14.57 5.07 -0.42
C ASP A 99 15.47 4.54 0.71
N GLY A 100 15.04 3.47 1.40
CA GLY A 100 15.75 2.84 2.51
C GLY A 100 15.30 3.29 3.90
N THR A 101 14.38 4.25 4.01
CA THR A 101 13.81 4.71 5.27
C THR A 101 13.08 3.58 5.98
N LEU A 102 13.35 3.42 7.28
CA LEU A 102 12.71 2.42 8.14
C LEU A 102 11.66 3.07 9.02
N ILE A 103 10.48 2.46 9.11
CA ILE A 103 9.36 2.95 9.91
C ILE A 103 8.90 1.81 10.83
N LYS A 104 8.81 2.11 12.13
CA LYS A 104 8.08 1.29 13.11
C LYS A 104 6.77 1.99 13.43
N SER A 105 5.65 1.29 13.31
CA SER A 105 4.34 1.80 13.72
C SER A 105 3.47 0.72 14.36
N ASN A 106 2.55 1.15 15.22
CA ASN A 106 1.48 0.32 15.76
C ASN A 106 0.09 0.94 15.48
N ASN A 107 0.01 1.87 14.52
CA ASN A 107 -1.19 2.61 14.20
C ASN A 107 -1.31 2.75 12.69
N ILE A 108 -1.56 1.62 12.01
CA ILE A 108 -1.66 1.53 10.56
C ILE A 108 -3.11 1.27 10.18
N TRP A 109 -3.65 2.09 9.26
CA TRP A 109 -5.02 1.96 8.78
C TRP A 109 -5.02 1.48 7.34
N HIS A 110 -5.47 0.25 7.13
CA HIS A 110 -5.69 -0.31 5.81
C HIS A 110 -6.92 0.33 5.16
N GLN A 111 -6.72 0.99 4.01
CA GLN A 111 -7.81 1.65 3.26
C GLN A 111 -8.43 0.74 2.21
N GLY A 112 -7.77 -0.37 1.86
CA GLY A 112 -8.26 -1.36 0.89
C GLY A 112 -7.24 -1.71 -0.19
N GLU A 113 -7.61 -2.70 -1.00
CA GLU A 113 -6.87 -3.10 -2.19
C GLU A 113 -7.14 -2.13 -3.36
N ILE A 114 -6.06 -1.69 -4.02
CA ILE A 114 -6.06 -0.79 -5.15
C ILE A 114 -6.49 -1.56 -6.42
N PRO A 115 -7.57 -1.12 -7.12
CA PRO A 115 -8.01 -1.71 -8.36
C PRO A 115 -6.93 -1.65 -9.44
N GLU A 116 -6.88 -2.67 -10.29
CA GLU A 116 -5.84 -2.85 -11.32
C GLU A 116 -5.63 -1.60 -12.20
N HIS A 117 -6.71 -0.96 -12.64
CA HIS A 117 -6.66 0.24 -13.48
C HIS A 117 -6.11 1.49 -12.77
N PHE A 118 -5.97 1.47 -11.44
CA PHE A 118 -5.32 2.52 -10.65
C PHE A 118 -3.90 2.19 -10.21
N ARG A 119 -3.44 0.93 -10.28
CA ARG A 119 -2.12 0.51 -9.78
C ARG A 119 -0.95 1.25 -10.43
N LYS A 120 -1.10 1.71 -11.68
CA LYS A 120 -0.07 2.53 -12.35
C LYS A 120 0.07 3.94 -11.73
N GLN A 121 -1.01 4.49 -11.20
CA GLN A 121 -1.03 5.81 -10.58
C GLN A 121 -0.66 5.75 -9.09
N LEU A 122 -0.86 4.59 -8.47
CA LEU A 122 -0.50 4.30 -7.08
C LEU A 122 0.49 3.12 -7.06
N PRO A 123 1.74 3.32 -7.51
CA PRO A 123 2.76 2.28 -7.42
C PRO A 123 3.15 2.02 -5.96
N ASP A 124 3.67 0.82 -5.68
CA ASP A 124 4.22 0.51 -4.37
C ASP A 124 5.32 1.53 -3.97
N THR A 125 5.33 1.91 -2.70
CA THR A 125 6.27 2.87 -2.11
C THR A 125 7.18 2.22 -1.07
N ALA A 126 6.77 1.07 -0.53
CA ALA A 126 7.44 0.41 0.57
C ALA A 126 7.17 -1.10 0.59
N ASN A 127 7.87 -1.79 1.49
CA ASN A 127 7.65 -3.20 1.82
C ASN A 127 7.45 -3.37 3.32
N PHE A 128 6.72 -4.40 3.72
CA PHE A 128 6.73 -4.88 5.09
C PHE A 128 8.01 -5.67 5.37
N LEU A 129 8.45 -5.63 6.63
CA LEU A 129 9.59 -6.37 7.15
C LEU A 129 9.17 -7.29 8.30
N SER A 130 9.97 -8.33 8.52
CA SER A 130 9.97 -9.00 9.82
C SER A 130 10.62 -8.11 10.89
N LEU A 131 10.30 -8.34 12.17
CA LEU A 131 11.00 -7.66 13.28
C LEU A 131 12.50 -7.91 13.22
N ILE A 132 12.93 -9.13 12.89
CA ILE A 132 14.35 -9.51 12.81
C ILE A 132 15.06 -8.69 11.73
N THR A 133 14.50 -8.65 10.53
CA THR A 133 15.03 -7.90 9.39
C THR A 133 15.09 -6.39 9.69
N TYR A 134 14.01 -5.84 10.26
CA TYR A 134 13.97 -4.44 10.70
C TYR A 134 15.05 -4.14 11.73
N THR A 135 15.24 -5.00 12.72
CA THR A 135 16.22 -4.82 13.80
C THR A 135 17.64 -4.83 13.24
N LYS A 136 17.95 -5.78 12.34
CA LYS A 136 19.24 -5.82 11.63
C LYS A 136 19.52 -4.51 10.89
N LEU A 137 18.54 -4.01 10.13
CA LEU A 137 18.68 -2.78 9.34
C LEU A 137 18.73 -1.52 10.22
N SER A 138 17.97 -1.48 11.31
CA SER A 138 17.89 -0.31 12.21
C SER A 138 19.14 -0.18 13.09
N ASN A 139 19.75 -1.29 13.50
CA ASN A 139 20.92 -1.25 14.38
C ASN A 139 22.22 -0.98 13.62
N ASP A 140 22.24 -1.26 12.32
CA ASP A 140 23.41 -1.09 11.49
C ASP A 140 23.00 -0.44 10.15
N PRO A 141 23.32 0.84 9.92
CA PRO A 141 23.02 1.54 8.68
C PRO A 141 24.02 1.23 7.55
N HIS A 142 24.92 0.26 7.73
CA HIS A 142 25.93 -0.11 6.75
C HIS A 142 25.35 -0.36 5.35
N LYS A 143 25.93 0.32 4.37
CA LYS A 143 25.73 0.08 2.94
C LYS A 143 26.93 -0.69 2.40
N CYS A 144 26.65 -1.80 1.72
CA CYS A 144 27.67 -2.66 1.13
C CYS A 144 28.07 -2.16 -0.26
N HIS A 145 29.38 -2.13 -0.52
CA HIS A 145 29.96 -1.71 -1.80
C HIS A 145 30.76 -2.83 -2.48
N ALA A 146 30.64 -4.07 -2.01
CA ALA A 146 31.41 -5.21 -2.51
C ALA A 146 30.94 -5.63 -3.92
N LYS A 147 31.48 -5.01 -4.98
CA LYS A 147 31.10 -5.31 -6.37
C LYS A 147 31.38 -6.76 -6.80
N GLY A 148 32.33 -7.44 -6.15
CA GLY A 148 32.67 -8.83 -6.42
C GLY A 148 31.73 -9.86 -5.81
N CYS A 149 30.89 -9.46 -4.84
CA CYS A 149 29.93 -10.31 -4.13
C CYS A 149 28.94 -10.94 -5.11
N TRP A 150 28.85 -12.27 -5.12
CA TRP A 150 27.88 -13.02 -5.91
C TRP A 150 26.45 -12.84 -5.39
N ASP A 151 26.28 -12.50 -4.11
CA ASP A 151 24.97 -12.23 -3.51
C ASP A 151 24.46 -10.78 -3.67
N ARG A 152 25.24 -9.90 -4.31
CA ARG A 152 25.00 -8.45 -4.29
C ARG A 152 23.61 -8.01 -4.77
N TYR A 153 23.07 -8.63 -5.81
CA TYR A 153 21.72 -8.29 -6.31
C TYR A 153 20.58 -8.84 -5.45
N ASN A 154 20.89 -9.77 -4.55
CA ASN A 154 19.94 -10.36 -3.62
C ASN A 154 20.12 -9.83 -2.19
N CYS A 155 21.01 -8.85 -1.98
CA CYS A 155 21.30 -8.28 -0.66
C CYS A 155 20.69 -6.88 -0.51
N LEU A 156 19.82 -6.67 0.49
CA LEU A 156 19.20 -5.36 0.77
C LEU A 156 20.20 -4.25 1.14
N ARG A 157 21.41 -4.62 1.56
CA ARG A 157 22.46 -3.65 1.91
C ARG A 157 23.29 -3.23 0.72
N TYR A 158 23.26 -3.96 -0.39
CA TYR A 158 24.12 -3.66 -1.52
C TYR A 158 23.70 -2.35 -2.17
N ASN A 159 24.68 -1.48 -2.36
CA ASN A 159 24.47 -0.20 -3.00
C ASN A 159 24.52 -0.37 -4.52
N LEU A 160 23.35 -0.44 -5.16
CA LEU A 160 23.21 -0.55 -6.61
C LEU A 160 23.89 0.58 -7.39
N SER A 161 24.17 1.74 -6.78
CA SER A 161 24.92 2.81 -7.46
C SER A 161 26.37 2.45 -7.79
N CYS A 162 26.88 1.35 -7.24
CA CYS A 162 28.17 0.77 -7.61
C CYS A 162 28.18 0.15 -9.03
N GLU A 163 27.01 -0.06 -9.64
CA GLU A 163 26.84 -0.74 -10.95
C GLU A 163 26.68 0.23 -12.13
N ARG A 164 26.94 1.52 -11.91
CA ARG A 164 26.83 2.56 -12.97
C ARG A 164 27.66 2.24 -14.22
N ASP A 165 28.84 1.64 -14.03
CA ASP A 165 29.75 1.25 -15.12
C ASP A 165 29.56 -0.20 -15.56
N GLY A 166 28.46 -0.83 -15.15
CA GLY A 166 28.18 -2.24 -15.36
C GLY A 166 28.74 -3.16 -14.26
N PRO A 167 28.38 -4.46 -14.33
CA PRO A 167 28.76 -5.45 -13.34
C PRO A 167 30.27 -5.69 -13.33
N PHE A 168 30.87 -5.74 -12.14
CA PHE A 168 32.29 -6.08 -11.98
C PHE A 168 32.61 -7.52 -12.40
N ASN A 169 31.73 -8.46 -12.06
CA ASN A 169 31.84 -9.86 -12.43
C ASN A 169 30.48 -10.44 -12.85
N LYS A 170 30.53 -11.51 -13.64
CA LYS A 170 29.36 -12.32 -13.96
C LYS A 170 29.13 -13.33 -12.83
N ILE A 171 27.92 -13.34 -12.26
CA ILE A 171 27.55 -14.31 -11.23
C ILE A 171 27.44 -15.70 -11.89
N PRO A 172 28.08 -16.75 -11.34
CA PRO A 172 27.98 -18.11 -11.86
C PRO A 172 26.52 -18.59 -11.89
N ALA A 173 26.13 -19.32 -12.94
CA ALA A 173 24.76 -19.82 -13.09
C ALA A 173 24.36 -20.85 -12.00
N ASN A 174 25.34 -21.50 -11.38
CA ASN A 174 25.17 -22.48 -10.31
C ASN A 174 25.35 -21.88 -8.90
N HIS A 175 25.47 -20.56 -8.78
CA HIS A 175 25.57 -19.88 -7.48
C HIS A 175 24.26 -20.00 -6.70
N THR A 176 24.34 -20.42 -5.43
CA THR A 176 23.17 -20.39 -4.54
C THR A 176 23.23 -19.13 -3.69
N ILE A 177 22.09 -18.42 -3.62
CA ILE A 177 21.98 -17.17 -2.88
C ILE A 177 22.30 -17.41 -1.39
N GLY A 178 23.27 -16.68 -0.86
CA GLY A 178 23.74 -16.76 0.52
C GLY A 178 25.01 -17.62 0.72
N ASP A 179 25.50 -18.29 -0.33
CA ASP A 179 26.68 -19.18 -0.23
C ASP A 179 27.97 -18.42 0.14
N GLU A 180 28.02 -17.11 -0.05
CA GLU A 180 29.17 -16.31 0.40
C GLU A 180 29.23 -16.14 1.92
N ASN A 181 28.19 -16.60 2.66
CA ASN A 181 28.13 -16.61 4.12
C ASN A 181 28.45 -15.24 4.77
N CYS A 182 28.11 -14.16 4.06
CA CYS A 182 28.36 -12.81 4.55
C CYS A 182 27.50 -12.53 5.80
N PRO A 183 28.10 -12.16 6.96
CA PRO A 183 27.34 -11.94 8.20
C PRO A 183 26.40 -10.73 8.10
N SER A 184 26.67 -9.80 7.19
CA SER A 184 25.85 -8.62 6.92
C SER A 184 24.79 -8.87 5.84
N PHE A 185 24.73 -10.06 5.24
CA PHE A 185 23.76 -10.38 4.20
C PHE A 185 22.33 -10.32 4.74
N ILE A 186 21.46 -9.66 3.97
CA ILE A 186 20.01 -9.62 4.22
C ILE A 186 19.34 -9.87 2.88
N ASN A 187 18.66 -11.00 2.77
CA ASN A 187 18.07 -11.43 1.50
C ASN A 187 16.89 -10.51 1.13
N ILE A 188 16.81 -10.05 -0.12
CA ILE A 188 15.67 -9.27 -0.62
C ILE A 188 14.34 -10.02 -0.51
N ASN A 189 14.34 -11.36 -0.51
CA ASN A 189 13.15 -12.17 -0.33
C ASN A 189 12.58 -12.09 1.11
N GLU A 190 13.30 -11.49 2.06
CA GLU A 190 12.74 -11.16 3.38
C GLU A 190 11.76 -9.98 3.33
N LEU A 191 11.73 -9.22 2.22
CA LEU A 191 10.74 -8.18 1.98
C LEU A 191 9.37 -8.82 1.77
N LYS A 192 8.40 -8.44 2.58
CA LYS A 192 7.01 -8.84 2.43
C LYS A 192 6.25 -7.80 1.62
N ILE A 193 5.42 -8.29 0.72
CA ILE A 193 4.45 -7.54 -0.08
C ILE A 193 3.11 -7.60 0.63
#